data_AF-A0A1V2AAJ1-F1
#
_entry.id   AF-A0A1V2AAJ1-F1
#
_cell.length_a   1.000
_cell.length_b   1.000
_cell.length_c   1.000
_cell.angle_alpha   90.00
_cell.angle_beta   90.00
_cell.angle_gamma   90.00
#
_symmetry.space_group_name_H-M   'P 1'
#
loop_
_entity.id
_entity.type
_entity.pdbx_description
1 polymer ?
#
loop_
_entity_poly.entity_id
_entity_poly.type
_entity_poly.pdbx_seq_one_letter_code
_entity_poly.pdbx_strand_id
1 'polypeptide(L)' 'MVEAVTWAKDVVRFELYSEQEGCQLVFIEKIHTITNHTPKDLAGWHVCLVVIKSVIGWNNDLSLWNLMEKMV' A
#
# COMPACT_ATOMS: atom_id res chain seq x y z
N MET A 1 13.78 1.67 6.26
CA MET A 1 13.47 0.80 7.42
C MET A 1 12.42 -0.19 6.95
N VAL A 2 12.61 -1.49 7.16
CA VAL A 2 11.66 -2.53 6.71
C VAL A 2 11.14 -3.22 7.97
N GLU A 3 9.83 -3.14 8.20
CA GLU A 3 9.17 -3.82 9.33
C GLU A 3 8.14 -4.80 8.77
N ALA A 4 8.32 -6.08 9.12
CA ALA A 4 7.38 -7.14 8.80
C ALA A 4 6.64 -7.55 10.07
N VAL A 5 5.32 -7.54 10.03
CA VAL A 5 4.45 -7.91 11.16
C VAL A 5 3.54 -9.04 10.69
N THR A 6 3.37 -10.07 11.51
CA THR A 6 2.43 -11.16 11.24
C THR A 6 1.01 -10.70 11.51
N TRP A 7 0.13 -10.80 10.51
CA TRP A 7 -1.31 -10.60 10.68
C TRP A 7 -2.01 -11.95 10.54
N ALA A 8 -2.43 -12.52 11.68
CA ALA A 8 -2.92 -13.90 11.75
C ALA A 8 -1.91 -14.94 11.19
N LYS A 9 -2.23 -15.61 10.08
CA LYS A 9 -1.33 -16.58 9.40
C LYS A 9 -0.55 -15.95 8.24
N ASP A 10 -0.85 -14.70 7.90
CA ASP A 10 -0.27 -14.00 6.77
C ASP A 10 0.80 -13.01 7.24
N VAL A 11 1.69 -12.67 6.31
CA VAL A 11 2.80 -11.75 6.59
C VAL A 11 2.54 -10.46 5.85
N VAL A 12 2.47 -9.37 6.61
CA VAL A 12 2.33 -8.02 6.07
C VAL A 12 3.66 -7.31 6.23
N ARG A 13 4.07 -6.59 5.19
CA ARG A 13 5.32 -5.83 5.16
C ARG A 13 5.07 -4.44 4.60
N PHE A 14 5.55 -3.45 5.32
CA PHE A 14 5.60 -2.06 4.86
C PHE A 14 7.05 -1.72 4.55
N GLU A 15 7.28 -1.27 3.32
CA GLU A 15 8.58 -0.79 2.88
C GLU A 15 8.48 0.70 2.59
N LEU A 16 9.37 1.47 3.21
CA LEU A 16 9.49 2.91 2.99
C LEU A 16 10.81 3.19 2.30
N TYR A 17 10.73 3.71 1.07
CA TYR A 17 11.87 4.17 0.29
C TYR A 17 11.90 5.69 0.29
N SER A 18 13.07 6.27 0.53
CA SER A 18 13.26 7.71 0.37
C SER A 18 13.47 8.02 -1.11
N GLU A 19 12.73 9.01 -1.61
CA GLU A 19 12.85 9.50 -2.99
C GLU A 19 13.35 10.95 -2.99
N GLN A 20 13.79 11.47 -4.14
CA GLN A 20 14.28 12.86 -4.24
C GLN A 20 13.23 13.89 -3.78
N GLU A 21 11.95 13.60 -3.99
CA GLU A 21 10.82 14.43 -3.52
C GLU A 21 9.78 13.55 -2.80
N GLY A 22 10.04 13.29 -1.51
CA GLY A 22 9.13 12.56 -0.64
C GLY A 22 9.59 11.15 -0.29
N CYS A 23 8.65 10.23 -0.11
CA CYS A 23 8.93 8.83 0.11
C CYS A 23 8.04 7.98 -0.80
N GLN A 24 8.36 6.70 -0.97
CA GLN A 24 7.46 5.70 -1.55
C GLN A 24 7.09 4.71 -0.46
N LEU A 25 5.80 4.54 -0.20
CA LEU A 25 5.29 3.49 0.68
C LEU A 25 4.82 2.31 -0.17
N VAL A 26 5.45 1.16 0.01
CA VAL A 26 5.05 -0.10 -0.63
C VAL A 26 4.46 -1.01 0.45
N PHE A 27 3.21 -1.41 0.24
CA PHE A 27 2.53 -2.40 1.07
C PHE A 27 2.57 -3.76 0.38
N ILE A 28 3.05 -4.77 1.08
CA ILE A 28 3.15 -6.15 0.58
C ILE A 28 2.49 -7.07 1.58
N GLU A 29 1.45 -7.77 1.14
CA GLU A 29 0.79 -8.82 1.90
C GLU A 29 1.06 -10.17 1.25
N LYS A 30 1.60 -11.12 2.02
CA LYS A 30 1.79 -12.51 1.61
C LYS A 30 0.65 -13.37 2.16
N ILE A 31 -0.30 -13.66 1.28
CA ILE A 31 -1.49 -14.47 1.57
C ILE A 31 -1.16 -15.95 1.35
N HIS A 32 -1.29 -16.78 2.38
CA HIS A 32 -1.03 -18.22 2.28
C HIS A 32 -2.26 -19.02 1.82
N THR A 33 -3.46 -18.55 2.16
CA THR A 33 -4.71 -19.19 1.73
C THR A 33 -5.75 -18.11 1.46
N ILE A 34 -6.28 -18.09 0.23
CA ILE A 34 -7.38 -17.19 -0.12
C ILE A 34 -8.64 -17.74 0.52
N THR A 35 -9.30 -16.91 1.32
CA THR A 35 -10.57 -17.24 1.97
C THR A 35 -11.64 -16.22 1.58
N ASN A 36 -12.89 -16.45 1.96
CA ASN A 36 -13.97 -15.47 1.77
C ASN A 36 -13.72 -14.13 2.51
N HIS A 37 -12.77 -14.09 3.44
CA HIS A 37 -12.39 -12.87 4.16
C HIS A 37 -11.32 -12.06 3.41
N THR A 38 -10.49 -12.69 2.59
CA THR A 38 -9.39 -12.05 1.86
C THR A 38 -9.83 -10.80 1.06
N PRO A 39 -10.97 -10.79 0.34
CA PRO A 39 -11.41 -9.58 -0.35
C PRO A 39 -11.75 -8.42 0.59
N LYS A 40 -12.28 -8.71 1.78
CA LYS A 40 -12.61 -7.71 2.79
C LYS A 40 -11.34 -7.12 3.42
N ASP A 41 -10.36 -7.98 3.70
CA ASP A 41 -9.08 -7.55 4.29
C ASP A 41 -8.29 -6.68 3.30
N LEU A 42 -8.22 -7.07 2.02
CA LEU A 42 -7.60 -6.26 0.96
C LEU A 42 -8.30 -4.91 0.77
N ALA A 43 -9.64 -4.88 0.80
CA ALA A 43 -10.40 -3.63 0.73
C ALA A 43 -10.13 -2.73 1.93
N GLY A 44 -10.02 -3.31 3.14
CA GLY A 44 -9.64 -2.60 4.35
C GLY A 44 -8.26 -1.95 4.23
N TRP A 45 -7.25 -2.71 3.78
CA TRP A 45 -5.91 -2.19 3.55
C TRP A 45 -5.88 -1.07 2.51
N HIS A 46 -6.63 -1.20 1.42
CA HIS A 46 -6.73 -0.15 0.41
C HIS A 46 -7.26 1.16 1.01
N VAL A 47 -8.33 1.10 1.80
CA VAL A 47 -8.88 2.28 2.50
C VAL A 47 -7.85 2.85 3.48
N CYS A 48 -7.17 2.01 4.26
CA CYS A 48 -6.12 2.46 5.17
C CYS A 48 -4.99 3.21 4.46
N LEU A 49 -4.54 2.72 3.30
CA LEU A 49 -3.50 3.38 2.50
C LEU A 49 -3.96 4.73 1.95
N VAL A 50 -5.22 4.85 1.52
CA VAL A 50 -5.82 6.13 1.09
C VAL A 50 -5.87 7.12 2.26
N VAL A 51 -6.26 6.68 3.44
CA VAL A 51 -6.31 7.53 4.64
C VAL A 51 -4.90 7.97 5.03
N ILE A 52 -3.91 7.06 5.05
CA ILE A 52 -2.51 7.40 5.34
C ILE A 52 -2.03 8.48 4.37
N LYS A 53 -2.30 8.31 3.06
CA LYS A 53 -1.97 9.31 2.03
C LYS A 53 -2.60 10.69 2.34
N SER A 54 -3.84 10.71 2.81
CA SER A 54 -4.55 11.96 3.14
C SER A 54 -4.00 12.65 4.39
N VAL A 55 -3.68 11.88 5.44
CA VAL A 55 -3.23 12.41 6.74
C VAL A 55 -1.82 12.97 6.66
N ILE A 56 -0.94 12.33 5.88
CA ILE A 56 0.44 12.80 5.70
C ILE A 56 0.55 13.96 4.70
N GLY A 57 -0.56 14.46 4.17
CA GLY A 57 -0.58 15.59 3.23
C GLY A 57 0.07 15.27 1.88
N TRP A 58 0.09 14.00 1.48
CA TRP A 58 0.68 13.57 0.22
C TRP A 58 -0.21 14.03 -0.96
N ASN A 59 0.02 15.27 -1.39
CA ASN A 59 -0.59 15.85 -2.58
C ASN A 59 0.19 15.43 -3.83
N ASN A 60 -0.15 14.26 -4.38
CA ASN A 60 0.24 13.91 -5.75
C ASN A 60 -1.00 13.83 -6.62
N ASP A 61 -1.41 14.97 -7.16
CA ASP A 61 -2.42 15.07 -8.22
C ASP A 61 -1.82 14.79 -9.62
N LEU A 62 -0.53 14.47 -9.73
CA LEU A 62 0.15 14.28 -11.02
C LEU A 62 0.71 12.85 -11.25
N SER A 63 0.87 12.04 -10.19
CA SER A 63 1.49 10.70 -10.34
C SER A 63 0.50 9.60 -10.77
N LEU A 64 -0.80 9.76 -10.53
CA LEU A 64 -1.82 8.79 -10.97
C LEU A 64 -2.12 8.92 -12.47
N TRP A 65 -2.15 10.15 -13.01
CA TRP A 65 -2.25 10.39 -14.46
C TRP A 65 -1.08 9.77 -15.23
N ASN A 66 0.15 9.96 -14.74
CA ASN A 66 1.36 9.36 -15.35
C ASN A 66 1.39 7.82 -15.27
N LEU A 67 0.73 7.21 -14.27
CA LEU A 67 0.62 5.76 -14.18
C LEU A 67 -0.45 5.21 -15.14
N MET A 68 -1.52 5.97 -15.36
CA MET A 68 -2.55 5.62 -16.34
C MET A 68 -2.06 5.76 -17.79
N GLU A 69 -1.25 6.78 -18.12
CA GLU A 69 -0.62 6.90 -19.45
C GLU A 69 0.38 5.77 -19.75
N LYS A 70 1.05 5.23 -18.74
CA LYS A 70 1.99 4.10 -18.92
C LYS A 70 1.32 2.74 -19.06
N MET A 71 -0.01 2.67 -18.88
CA MET A 71 -0.80 1.44 -19.02
C MET A 71 -1.66 1.41 -20.30
N VAL A 72 -1.56 2.43 -21.17
CA VAL A 72 -2.21 2.49 -22.49
C VAL A 72 -1.18 2.44 -23.60
#